data_AF-A0A0B4C4X2-F1
#
_entry.id   AF-A0A0B4C4X2-F1
#
_cell.length_a   1.000
_cell.length_b   1.000
_cell.length_c   1.000
_cell.angle_alpha   90.00
_cell.angle_beta   90.00
_cell.angle_gamma   90.00
#
_symmetry.space_group_name_H-M   'P 1'
#
loop_
_entity.id
_entity.type
_entity.pdbx_description
1 polymer ?
#
loop_
_entity_poly.entity_id
_entity_poly.type
_entity_poly.pdbx_seq_one_letter_code
_entity_poly.pdbx_strand_id
1 'polypeptide(L)'
;MTLWNQLLWGSLYLSACLILEISVLVWCGAVLNKLAGRFVKPYRAWQIGLMLVVAIFIILGGHTAQVWIWSAAFVLVGAIGDWNTSVYFSLATYTTLGYGDVVLGPALRIFAAFAAVTGLFGFGISTAFLVSAMGRIFSMHRQENEARN
;
A
#
# COMPACT_ATOMS: atom_id res chain seq x y z
N MET A 1 -19.05 17.77 -9.36
CA MET A 1 -19.24 16.69 -10.35
C MET A 1 -20.58 16.02 -10.12
N THR A 2 -21.21 15.45 -11.15
CA THR A 2 -22.43 14.63 -10.98
C THR A 2 -22.10 13.33 -10.23
N LEU A 3 -23.12 12.63 -9.71
CA LEU A 3 -22.96 11.34 -9.03
C LEU A 3 -22.20 10.33 -9.90
N TRP A 4 -22.64 10.14 -11.15
CA TRP A 4 -22.02 9.21 -12.09
C TRP A 4 -20.56 9.55 -12.37
N ASN A 5 -20.22 10.83 -12.48
CA ASN A 5 -18.83 11.25 -12.68
C ASN A 5 -17.97 10.90 -11.45
N GLN A 6 -18.47 11.11 -10.23
CA GLN A 6 -17.73 10.76 -9.01
C GLN A 6 -17.47 9.25 -8.93
N LEU A 7 -18.48 8.42 -9.26
CA LEU A 7 -18.35 6.96 -9.28
C LEU A 7 -17.34 6.48 -10.34
N LEU A 8 -17.45 7.01 -11.56
CA LEU A 8 -16.59 6.62 -12.67
C LEU A 8 -15.12 6.98 -12.39
N TRP A 9 -14.85 8.23 -12.05
CA TRP A 9 -13.48 8.69 -11.77
C TRP A 9 -12.91 8.05 -10.51
N GLY A 10 -13.73 7.88 -9.46
CA GLY A 10 -13.30 7.21 -8.24
C GLY A 10 -12.88 5.77 -8.51
N SER A 11 -13.68 5.03 -9.28
CA SER A 11 -13.37 3.66 -9.67
C SER A 11 -12.12 3.57 -10.55
N LEU A 12 -11.92 4.51 -11.47
CA LEU A 12 -10.75 4.54 -12.35
C LEU A 12 -9.46 4.76 -11.55
N TYR A 13 -9.43 5.77 -10.67
CA TYR A 13 -8.26 6.06 -9.83
C TYR A 13 -7.96 4.93 -8.85
N LEU A 14 -9.00 4.37 -8.21
CA LEU A 14 -8.86 3.19 -7.37
C LEU A 14 -8.26 2.03 -8.16
N SER A 15 -8.78 1.72 -9.34
CA SER A 15 -8.29 0.60 -10.17
C SER A 15 -6.83 0.80 -10.58
N ALA A 16 -6.44 2.02 -10.96
CA ALA A 16 -5.05 2.36 -11.27
C ALA A 16 -4.14 2.14 -10.05
N CYS A 17 -4.58 2.55 -8.86
CA CYS A 17 -3.84 2.33 -7.61
C CYS A 17 -3.73 0.84 -7.27
N LEU A 18 -4.77 0.03 -7.50
CA LEU A 18 -4.71 -1.42 -7.27
C LEU A 18 -3.75 -2.12 -8.25
N ILE A 19 -3.71 -1.70 -9.51
CA ILE A 19 -2.75 -2.22 -10.48
C ILE A 19 -1.32 -1.87 -10.04
N LEU A 20 -1.10 -0.63 -9.57
CA LEU A 20 0.17 -0.21 -8.99
C LEU A 20 0.54 -1.08 -7.78
N GLU A 21 -0.38 -1.27 -6.83
CA GLU A 21 -0.19 -2.09 -5.62
C GLU A 21 0.22 -3.52 -5.98
N ILE A 22 -0.53 -4.18 -6.87
CA ILE A 22 -0.22 -5.54 -7.31
C ILE A 22 1.17 -5.58 -7.96
N SER A 23 1.51 -4.61 -8.79
CA SER A 23 2.81 -4.53 -9.45
C SER A 23 3.94 -4.36 -8.43
N VAL A 24 3.76 -3.52 -7.41
CA VAL A 24 4.70 -3.32 -6.30
C VAL A 24 4.88 -4.61 -5.51
N LEU A 25 3.81 -5.34 -5.22
CA LEU A 25 3.88 -6.60 -4.46
C LEU A 25 4.53 -7.74 -5.25
N VAL A 26 4.25 -7.85 -6.56
CA VAL A 26 4.94 -8.80 -7.45
C VAL A 26 6.44 -8.48 -7.49
N TRP A 27 6.78 -7.20 -7.64
CA TRP A 27 8.17 -6.76 -7.62
C TRP A 27 8.85 -7.01 -6.26
N CYS A 28 8.16 -6.73 -5.16
CA CYS A 28 8.62 -7.03 -3.80
C CYS A 28 8.94 -8.53 -3.66
N GLY A 29 8.04 -9.41 -4.10
CA GLY A 29 8.27 -10.86 -4.09
C GLY A 29 9.52 -11.26 -4.89
N ALA A 30 9.73 -10.66 -6.07
CA ALA A 30 10.93 -10.90 -6.88
C ALA A 30 12.22 -10.44 -6.16
N VAL A 31 12.19 -9.27 -5.52
CA VAL A 31 13.31 -8.75 -4.72
C VAL A 31 13.62 -9.67 -3.55
N LEU A 32 12.60 -10.11 -2.81
CA LEU A 32 12.76 -11.02 -1.68
C LEU A 32 13.31 -12.38 -2.11
N ASN A 33 12.83 -12.95 -3.22
CA ASN A 33 13.37 -14.21 -3.76
C ASN A 33 14.84 -14.07 -4.16
N LYS A 34 15.21 -12.96 -4.82
CA LYS A 34 16.59 -12.68 -5.20
C LYS A 34 17.50 -12.50 -3.99
N LEU A 35 17.02 -11.82 -2.94
CA LEU A 35 17.76 -11.61 -1.71
C LEU A 35 17.92 -12.92 -0.92
N ALA A 36 16.85 -13.72 -0.81
CA ALA A 36 16.87 -15.03 -0.17
C ALA A 36 17.87 -15.98 -0.85
N GLY A 37 17.99 -15.95 -2.18
CA GLY A 37 18.98 -16.73 -2.93
C GLY A 37 20.45 -16.37 -2.64
N ARG A 38 20.73 -15.22 -2.00
CA ARG A 38 22.09 -14.86 -1.55
C ARG A 38 22.43 -15.42 -0.17
N PHE A 39 21.47 -15.99 0.53
CA PHE A 39 21.66 -16.51 1.88
C PHE A 39 21.71 -18.04 1.90
N VAL A 40 22.60 -18.58 2.72
CA VAL A 40 22.69 -20.02 2.99
C VAL A 40 21.63 -20.38 4.02
N LYS A 41 20.84 -21.42 3.76
CA LYS A 41 19.86 -21.96 4.73
C LYS A 41 20.61 -22.73 5.85
N PRO A 42 20.21 -22.64 7.12
CA PRO A 42 19.05 -21.93 7.66
C PRO A 42 19.23 -20.43 7.61
N TYR A 43 18.15 -19.70 7.38
CA TYR A 43 18.19 -18.25 7.55
C TYR A 43 18.42 -17.89 9.02
N ARG A 44 19.42 -17.03 9.26
CA ARG A 44 19.67 -16.42 10.57
C ARG A 44 18.62 -15.34 10.85
N ALA A 45 18.34 -15.07 12.12
CA ALA A 45 17.33 -14.08 12.53
C ALA A 45 17.53 -12.70 11.88
N TRP A 46 18.77 -12.23 11.74
CA TRP A 46 19.06 -10.93 11.10
C TRP A 46 18.75 -10.93 9.59
N GLN A 47 18.88 -12.07 8.89
CA GLN A 47 18.54 -12.19 7.47
C GLN A 47 17.03 -12.08 7.27
N ILE A 48 16.26 -12.71 8.17
CA ILE A 48 14.79 -12.59 8.20
C ILE A 48 14.42 -11.12 8.47
N GLY A 49 15.04 -10.49 9.47
CA GLY A 49 14.84 -9.09 9.78
C GLY A 49 15.13 -8.16 8.59
N LEU A 50 16.24 -8.38 7.88
CA LEU A 50 16.58 -7.61 6.69
C LEU A 50 15.54 -7.77 5.57
N MET A 51 15.10 -8.99 5.29
CA MET A 51 14.06 -9.24 4.27
C MET A 51 12.73 -8.56 4.64
N LEU A 52 12.34 -8.58 5.93
CA LEU A 52 11.17 -7.86 6.42
C LEU A 52 11.28 -6.35 6.23
N VAL A 53 12.42 -5.78 6.61
CA VAL A 53 12.70 -4.34 6.43
C VAL A 53 12.58 -3.97 4.95
N VAL A 54 13.24 -4.74 4.05
CA VAL A 54 13.15 -4.50 2.61
C VAL A 54 11.71 -4.57 2.11
N ALA A 55 10.93 -5.57 2.53
CA ALA A 55 9.54 -5.69 2.13
C ALA A 55 8.69 -4.50 2.58
N ILE A 56 8.83 -4.09 3.85
CA ILE A 56 8.10 -2.96 4.43
C ILE A 56 8.43 -1.66 3.70
N PHE A 57 9.71 -1.39 3.40
CA PHE A 57 10.09 -0.17 2.69
C PHE A 57 9.57 -0.13 1.25
N ILE A 58 9.56 -1.27 0.54
CA ILE A 58 8.97 -1.35 -0.81
C ILE A 58 7.47 -1.07 -0.77
N ILE A 59 6.75 -1.71 0.15
CA ILE A 59 5.31 -1.55 0.34
C ILE A 59 4.96 -0.11 0.74
N LEU A 60 5.71 0.46 1.69
CA LEU A 60 5.55 1.85 2.12
C LEU A 60 5.74 2.82 0.95
N GLY A 61 6.73 2.58 0.08
CA GLY A 61 6.92 3.34 -1.15
C GLY A 61 5.70 3.26 -2.08
N GLY A 62 5.10 2.08 -2.23
CA GLY A 62 3.87 1.86 -2.99
C GLY A 62 2.67 2.64 -2.45
N HIS A 63 2.41 2.56 -1.15
CA HIS A 63 1.35 3.36 -0.50
C HIS A 63 1.60 4.86 -0.63
N THR A 64 2.85 5.29 -0.44
CA THR A 64 3.23 6.69 -0.59
C THR A 64 2.91 7.19 -2.00
N ALA A 65 3.26 6.42 -3.04
CA ALA A 65 2.93 6.76 -4.42
C ALA A 65 1.42 6.87 -4.66
N GLN A 66 0.60 5.98 -4.06
CA GLN A 66 -0.86 6.07 -4.17
C GLN A 66 -1.43 7.31 -3.48
N VAL A 67 -0.90 7.69 -2.31
CA VAL A 67 -1.28 8.95 -1.64
C VAL A 67 -0.99 10.15 -2.55
N TRP A 68 0.16 10.16 -3.22
CA TRP A 68 0.50 11.20 -4.19
C TRP A 68 -0.41 11.21 -5.42
N ILE A 69 -0.81 10.05 -5.93
CA ILE A 69 -1.78 9.95 -7.04
C ILE A 69 -3.10 10.61 -6.65
N TRP A 70 -3.61 10.32 -5.45
CA TRP A 70 -4.84 10.94 -4.94
C TRP A 70 -4.67 12.42 -4.66
N SER A 71 -3.53 12.84 -4.09
CA SER A 71 -3.26 14.25 -3.83
C SER A 71 -3.22 15.06 -5.14
N ALA A 72 -2.51 14.56 -6.15
CA ALA A 72 -2.49 15.16 -7.47
C ALA A 72 -3.91 15.26 -8.06
N ALA A 73 -4.75 14.22 -7.91
CA ALA A 73 -6.14 14.27 -8.38
C ALA A 73 -6.93 15.43 -7.74
N PHE A 74 -6.80 15.63 -6.43
CA PHE A 74 -7.52 16.70 -5.73
C PHE A 74 -7.00 18.10 -6.09
N VAL A 75 -5.69 18.27 -6.30
CA VAL A 75 -5.14 19.55 -6.78
C VAL A 75 -5.57 19.83 -8.22
N LEU A 76 -5.48 18.84 -9.12
CA LEU A 76 -5.80 19.01 -10.55
C LEU A 76 -7.28 19.30 -10.81
N VAL A 77 -8.17 18.76 -9.98
CA VAL A 77 -9.62 19.06 -10.05
C VAL A 77 -9.95 20.40 -9.38
N GLY A 78 -8.98 21.06 -8.75
CA GLY A 78 -9.16 22.33 -8.02
C GLY A 78 -9.92 22.16 -6.69
N ALA A 79 -9.91 20.95 -6.13
CA ALA A 79 -10.57 20.66 -4.86
C ALA A 79 -9.81 21.23 -3.65
N ILE A 80 -8.48 21.25 -3.74
CA ILE A 80 -7.56 21.75 -2.72
C ILE A 80 -6.50 22.59 -3.41
N GLY A 81 -6.25 23.80 -2.89
CA GLY A 81 -5.41 24.81 -3.55
C GLY A 81 -3.90 24.63 -3.38
N ASP A 82 -3.46 23.82 -2.42
CA ASP A 82 -2.04 23.61 -2.13
C ASP A 82 -1.70 22.13 -1.88
N TRP A 83 -0.44 21.78 -2.14
CA TRP A 83 0.05 20.41 -2.04
C TRP A 83 0.15 19.92 -0.59
N ASN A 84 0.41 20.79 0.39
CA ASN A 84 0.56 20.37 1.78
C ASN A 84 -0.78 19.87 2.32
N THR A 85 -1.83 20.67 2.19
CA THR A 85 -3.20 20.32 2.57
C THR A 85 -3.71 19.13 1.76
N SER A 86 -3.35 19.04 0.48
CA SER A 86 -3.80 17.95 -0.38
C SER A 86 -3.17 16.60 0.01
N VAL A 87 -1.86 16.57 0.25
CA VAL A 87 -1.18 15.35 0.73
C VAL A 87 -1.70 14.96 2.09
N TYR A 88 -1.91 15.92 3.00
CA TYR A 88 -2.50 15.68 4.32
C TYR A 88 -3.90 15.07 4.21
N PHE A 89 -4.80 15.68 3.43
CA PHE A 89 -6.15 15.18 3.20
C PHE A 89 -6.15 13.79 2.57
N SER A 90 -5.32 13.57 1.54
CA SER A 90 -5.17 12.28 0.87
C SER A 90 -4.67 11.22 1.83
N LEU A 91 -3.66 11.52 2.64
CA LEU A 91 -3.10 10.59 3.62
C LEU A 91 -4.16 10.23 4.67
N ALA A 92 -4.77 11.23 5.32
CA ALA A 92 -5.77 11.02 6.35
C ALA A 92 -7.01 10.26 5.83
N THR A 93 -7.41 10.51 4.59
CA THR A 93 -8.53 9.80 3.95
C THR A 93 -8.13 8.38 3.59
N TYR A 94 -6.97 8.18 2.94
CA TYR A 94 -6.44 6.89 2.50
C TYR A 94 -6.24 5.92 3.67
N THR A 95 -5.71 6.40 4.78
CA THR A 95 -5.52 5.58 6.00
C THR A 95 -6.78 5.48 6.86
N THR A 96 -7.92 5.98 6.38
CA THR A 96 -9.20 6.05 7.12
C THR A 96 -9.13 6.78 8.46
N LEU A 97 -8.14 7.65 8.65
CA LEU A 97 -7.91 8.41 9.87
C LEU A 97 -8.96 9.51 10.05
N GLY A 98 -9.19 10.29 8.98
CA GLY A 98 -10.35 11.17 8.85
C GLY A 98 -10.57 12.17 10.00
N TYR A 99 -9.54 12.94 10.40
CA TYR A 99 -9.66 13.94 11.46
C TYR A 99 -10.83 14.93 11.30
N GLY A 100 -11.26 15.19 10.06
CA GLY A 100 -12.47 15.96 9.74
C GLY A 100 -12.26 17.48 9.72
N ASP A 101 -11.03 17.94 9.87
CA ASP A 101 -10.59 19.32 9.73
C ASP A 101 -10.52 19.77 8.26
N VAL A 102 -10.22 18.86 7.35
CA VAL A 102 -10.30 19.08 5.89
C VAL A 102 -11.32 18.12 5.29
N VAL A 103 -12.36 18.66 4.64
CA VAL A 103 -13.44 17.88 4.02
C VAL A 103 -13.82 18.44 2.65
N LEU A 104 -14.19 17.55 1.71
CA LEU A 104 -14.66 17.95 0.38
C LEU A 104 -16.18 18.03 0.31
N GLY A 105 -16.69 19.04 -0.42
CA GLY A 105 -18.12 19.30 -0.55
C GLY A 105 -18.90 18.24 -1.36
N PRO A 106 -20.24 18.39 -1.49
CA PRO A 106 -21.12 17.40 -2.13
C PRO A 106 -20.72 17.00 -3.56
N ALA A 107 -20.06 17.91 -4.27
CA ALA A 107 -19.59 17.73 -5.63
C ALA A 107 -18.43 16.73 -5.78
N LEU A 108 -17.73 16.39 -4.69
CA LEU A 108 -16.50 15.58 -4.68
C LEU A 108 -16.43 14.56 -3.52
N ARG A 109 -17.31 14.63 -2.53
CA ARG A 109 -17.27 13.76 -1.34
C ARG A 109 -17.30 12.26 -1.65
N ILE A 110 -18.01 11.83 -2.70
CA ILE A 110 -18.07 10.41 -3.10
C ILE A 110 -16.76 10.03 -3.78
N PHE A 111 -16.25 10.88 -4.67
CA PHE A 111 -14.93 10.68 -5.28
C PHE A 111 -13.83 10.55 -4.22
N ALA A 112 -13.85 11.42 -3.20
CA ALA A 112 -12.93 11.37 -2.06
C ALA A 112 -13.04 10.07 -1.27
N ALA A 113 -14.25 9.54 -1.07
CA ALA A 113 -14.45 8.28 -0.37
C ALA A 113 -13.75 7.10 -1.06
N PHE A 114 -13.60 7.12 -2.40
CA PHE A 114 -12.81 6.09 -3.10
C PHE A 114 -11.32 6.11 -2.72
N ALA A 115 -10.77 7.24 -2.27
CA ALA A 115 -9.39 7.28 -1.74
C ALA A 115 -9.26 6.43 -0.47
N ALA A 116 -10.25 6.48 0.42
CA ALA A 116 -10.31 5.64 1.62
C ALA A 116 -10.46 4.16 1.26
N VAL A 117 -11.35 3.83 0.31
CA VAL A 117 -11.49 2.44 -0.18
C VAL A 117 -10.19 1.94 -0.81
N THR A 118 -9.48 2.79 -1.53
CA THR A 118 -8.18 2.45 -2.13
C THR A 118 -7.17 2.06 -1.04
N GLY A 119 -7.06 2.84 0.03
CA GLY A 119 -6.15 2.52 1.12
C GLY A 119 -6.53 1.27 1.90
N LEU A 120 -7.82 1.03 2.14
CA LEU A 120 -8.30 -0.22 2.74
C LEU A 120 -7.88 -1.45 1.94
N PHE A 121 -8.06 -1.42 0.60
CA PHE A 121 -7.59 -2.52 -0.24
C PHE A 121 -6.06 -2.62 -0.27
N GLY A 122 -5.36 -1.49 -0.41
CA GLY A 122 -3.90 -1.46 -0.41
C GLY A 122 -3.34 -2.12 0.84
N PHE A 123 -3.68 -1.60 2.04
CA PHE A 123 -3.19 -2.15 3.29
C PHE A 123 -3.65 -3.60 3.51
N GLY A 124 -4.87 -3.96 3.12
CA GLY A 124 -5.37 -5.33 3.23
C GLY A 124 -4.55 -6.33 2.42
N ILE A 125 -4.29 -6.03 1.14
CA ILE A 125 -3.51 -6.89 0.24
C ILE A 125 -2.05 -6.94 0.69
N SER A 126 -1.45 -5.80 1.04
CA SER A 126 -0.07 -5.73 1.54
C SER A 126 0.13 -6.50 2.84
N THR A 127 -0.84 -6.44 3.77
CA THR A 127 -0.80 -7.23 5.01
C THR A 127 -0.87 -8.73 4.71
N ALA A 128 -1.79 -9.16 3.84
CA ALA A 128 -1.90 -10.55 3.43
C ALA A 128 -0.62 -11.06 2.76
N PHE A 129 0.00 -10.23 1.92
CA PHE A 129 1.29 -10.53 1.29
C PHE A 129 2.40 -10.72 2.34
N LEU A 130 2.55 -9.79 3.30
CA LEU A 130 3.57 -9.88 4.36
C LEU A 130 3.38 -11.14 5.21
N VAL A 131 2.15 -11.44 5.62
CA VAL A 131 1.82 -12.67 6.38
C VAL A 131 2.20 -13.91 5.58
N SER A 132 1.87 -13.97 4.29
CA SER A 132 2.22 -15.10 3.42
C SER A 132 3.73 -15.24 3.23
N ALA A 133 4.45 -14.14 3.01
CA ALA A 133 5.90 -14.13 2.86
C ALA A 133 6.59 -14.62 4.14
N MET A 134 6.14 -14.14 5.30
CA MET A 134 6.65 -14.57 6.61
C MET A 134 6.38 -16.05 6.89
N GLY A 135 5.16 -16.53 6.59
CA GLY A 135 4.79 -17.93 6.77
C GLY A 135 5.74 -18.90 6.05
N ARG A 136 6.14 -18.55 4.82
CA ARG A 136 7.12 -19.34 4.02
C ARG A 136 8.52 -19.33 4.62
N ILE A 137 8.92 -18.24 5.27
CA ILE A 137 10.25 -18.10 5.86
C ILE A 137 10.33 -18.87 7.19
N PHE A 138 9.31 -18.75 8.04
CA PHE A 138 9.27 -19.40 9.34
C PHE A 138 9.04 -20.91 9.26
N SER A 139 8.23 -21.39 8.31
CA SER A 139 8.02 -22.84 8.13
C SER A 139 9.32 -23.57 7.80
N MET A 140 10.22 -22.93 7.04
CA MET A 140 11.55 -23.49 6.76
C MET A 140 12.48 -23.48 7.97
N HIS A 141 12.40 -22.47 8.85
CA HIS A 141 13.22 -22.42 10.06
C HIS A 141 12.84 -23.51 11.09
N ARG A 142 11.55 -23.89 11.15
CA ARG A 142 11.08 -24.92 12.08
C ARG A 142 11.51 -26.34 11.69
N GLN A 143 11.43 -26.69 10.41
CA GLN A 143 11.84 -28.01 9.91
C GLN A 143 13.34 -28.27 10.13
N GLU A 144 14.17 -27.24 10.04
CA GLU A 144 15.61 -27.38 10.21
C GLU A 144 16.04 -27.53 11.68
N ASN A 145 15.31 -26.90 12.61
CA ASN A 145 15.53 -27.11 14.05
C ASN A 145 15.06 -28.49 14.50
N GLU A 146 13.99 -29.04 13.92
CA GLU A 146 13.52 -30.40 14.19
C GLU A 146 14.47 -31.47 13.62
N ALA A 147 15.15 -31.20 12.49
CA ALA A 147 16.14 -32.12 11.91
C ALA A 147 17.52 -32.12 12.63
N ARG A 148 17.77 -31.15 13.50
CA ARG A 148 19.04 -30.97 14.25
C ARG A 148 19.01 -31.53 15.67
N ASN A 149 17.84 -31.91 16.18
CA ASN A 149 17.62 -32.53 17.49
C ASN A 149 17.36 -34.02 17.33
#